data_AF-A0A2I0VYY6-F1
#
_entry.id   AF-A0A2I0VYY6-F1
#
_cell.length_a   1.000
_cell.length_b   1.000
_cell.length_c   1.000
_cell.angle_alpha   90.00
_cell.angle_beta   90.00
_cell.angle_gamma   90.00
#
_symmetry.space_group_name_H-M   'P 1'
#
loop_
_entity.id
_entity.type
_entity.pdbx_description
1 polymer ?
#
loop_
_entity_poly.entity_id
_entity_poly.type
_entity_poly.pdbx_seq_one_letter_code
_entity_poly.pdbx_strand_id
1 'polypeptide(L)'
;MLIREEWKAINKLLSYQPDEGTFSPRGKDIQNMIQVLVDVSIAKAAARIISINHTEIVCGSFEQLNLTTKMYHRSIHCDVSLKCYGLSSPEGQLSQVCLLNGLRNPFVSCF
;
A
#
# COMPACT_ATOMS: atom_id res chain seq x y z
N MET A 1 -10.38 13.81 0.71
CA MET A 1 -10.22 14.61 1.94
C MET A 1 -10.34 13.64 3.10
N LEU A 2 -9.23 13.10 3.60
CA LEU A 2 -9.27 12.14 4.71
C LEU A 2 -9.66 12.89 5.98
N ILE A 3 -10.80 12.48 6.55
CA ILE A 3 -11.46 13.16 7.65
C ILE A 3 -10.66 12.92 8.94
N ARG A 4 -10.51 13.97 9.73
CA ARG A 4 -9.66 14.07 10.94
C ARG A 4 -9.88 12.91 11.93
N GLU A 5 -11.09 12.36 11.96
CA GLU A 5 -11.45 11.21 12.79
C GLU A 5 -10.78 9.90 12.36
N GLU A 6 -10.66 9.64 11.06
CA GLU A 6 -9.99 8.42 10.56
C GLU A 6 -8.50 8.44 10.89
N TRP A 7 -7.86 9.61 10.73
CA TRP A 7 -6.48 9.82 11.16
C TRP A 7 -6.29 9.61 12.67
N LYS A 8 -7.25 10.03 13.49
CA LYS A 8 -7.20 9.83 14.94
C LYS A 8 -7.33 8.35 15.33
N ALA A 9 -8.18 7.61 14.63
CA ALA A 9 -8.33 6.16 14.83
C ALA A 9 -7.04 5.40 14.46
N ILE A 10 -6.41 5.78 13.34
CA ILE A 10 -5.13 5.21 12.90
C ILE A 10 -4.03 5.50 13.93
N ASN A 11 -3.90 6.74 14.39
CA ASN A 11 -2.88 7.08 15.41
C ASN A 11 -3.09 6.31 16.72
N LYS A 12 -4.35 6.10 17.13
CA LYS A 12 -4.68 5.29 18.31
C LYS A 12 -4.31 3.82 18.11
N LEU A 13 -4.60 3.24 16.95
CA LEU A 13 -4.24 1.86 16.63
C LEU A 13 -2.71 1.65 16.66
N LEU A 14 -1.97 2.63 16.15
CA LEU A 14 -0.51 2.61 16.10
C LEU A 14 0.16 3.01 17.43
N SER A 15 -0.62 3.31 18.48
CA SER A 15 -0.11 3.87 19.74
C SER A 15 0.73 5.14 19.57
N TYR A 16 0.48 5.88 18.49
CA TYR A 16 1.16 7.14 18.19
C TYR A 16 0.58 8.25 19.07
N GLN A 17 1.39 8.79 19.99
CA GLN A 17 1.04 10.00 20.73
C GLN A 17 1.69 11.22 20.06
N PRO A 18 0.93 12.29 19.78
CA PRO A 18 1.52 13.55 19.36
C PRO A 18 2.34 14.10 20.53
N ASP A 19 3.65 14.21 20.37
CA ASP A 19 4.55 14.67 21.41
C ASP A 19 4.33 16.16 21.68
N GLU A 20 3.61 16.48 22.75
CA GLU A 20 3.57 17.81 23.36
C GLU A 20 4.86 17.99 24.18
N GLY A 21 5.98 18.12 23.46
CA GLY A 21 7.24 18.69 23.92
C GLY A 21 7.95 17.99 25.08
N THR A 22 8.79 17.00 24.79
CA THR A 22 10.14 16.90 25.43
C THR A 22 11.05 15.90 24.73
N PHE A 23 11.63 16.28 23.58
CA PHE A 23 12.82 15.60 23.06
C PHE A 23 14.08 16.39 23.45
N SER A 24 14.77 15.94 24.50
CA SER A 24 16.18 16.30 24.72
C SER A 24 17.04 15.49 23.74
N PRO A 25 17.77 16.12 22.79
CA PRO A 25 18.52 15.37 21.80
C PRO A 25 19.89 15.01 22.39
N ARG A 26 20.00 13.85 23.03
CA ARG A 26 21.32 13.23 23.24
C ARG A 26 21.75 12.59 21.92
N GLY A 27 22.71 13.26 21.27
CA GLY A 27 23.05 13.10 19.86
C GLY A 27 23.56 11.73 19.44
N LYS A 28 23.36 11.50 18.12
CA LYS A 28 23.84 10.45 17.21
C LYS A 28 22.91 9.29 16.84
N ASP A 29 21.95 8.85 17.67
CA ASP A 29 21.13 7.67 17.32
C ASP A 29 19.71 7.94 16.78
N ILE A 30 19.28 9.20 16.69
CA ILE A 30 17.88 9.52 16.32
C ILE A 30 17.65 9.56 14.80
N GLN A 31 18.70 9.60 13.96
CA GLN A 31 18.53 9.83 12.52
C GLN A 31 17.92 8.65 11.74
N ASN A 32 17.79 7.46 12.33
CA ASN A 32 17.34 6.26 11.62
C ASN A 32 16.23 5.47 12.35
N MET A 33 15.55 6.05 13.34
CA MET A 33 14.46 5.33 14.01
C MET A 33 13.19 5.36 13.14
N ILE A 34 12.74 4.18 12.70
CA ILE A 34 11.41 4.01 12.09
C ILE A 34 10.38 4.39 13.17
N GLN A 35 9.59 5.42 12.89
CA GLN A 35 8.51 5.84 13.80
C GLN A 35 7.29 4.94 13.62
N VAL A 36 7.01 4.52 12.38
CA VAL A 36 5.87 3.67 12.06
C VAL A 36 6.26 2.67 10.98
N LEU A 37 5.96 1.39 11.23
CA LEU A 37 6.03 0.31 10.26
C LEU A 37 4.63 -0.26 10.07
N VAL A 38 4.15 -0.31 8.84
CA VAL A 38 2.90 -0.96 8.45
C VAL A 38 3.19 -1.97 7.36
N ASP A 39 2.85 -3.22 7.63
CA ASP A 39 2.90 -4.31 6.66
C ASP A 39 1.48 -4.79 6.35
N VAL A 40 1.11 -4.77 5.08
CA VAL A 40 -0.19 -5.24 4.59
C VAL A 40 0.06 -6.31 3.55
N SER A 41 -0.53 -7.50 3.74
CA SER A 41 -0.53 -8.57 2.75
C SER A 41 -1.96 -8.92 2.35
N ILE A 42 -2.20 -8.96 1.05
CA ILE A 42 -3.49 -9.28 0.45
C ILE A 42 -3.27 -10.46 -0.49
N ALA A 43 -3.79 -11.62 -0.08
CA ALA A 43 -3.62 -12.87 -0.83
C ALA A 43 -4.29 -12.79 -2.22
N LYS A 44 -5.52 -12.28 -2.27
CA LYS A 44 -6.29 -12.09 -3.50
C LYS A 44 -7.17 -10.85 -3.38
N ALA A 45 -7.25 -10.08 -4.46
CA ALA A 45 -8.16 -8.95 -4.60
C ALA A 45 -8.72 -8.89 -6.02
N ALA A 46 -9.88 -8.26 -6.16
CA ALA A 46 -10.47 -7.97 -7.45
C ALA A 46 -11.10 -6.57 -7.45
N ALA A 47 -11.04 -5.90 -8.59
CA ALA A 47 -11.69 -4.61 -8.81
C ALA A 47 -12.49 -4.68 -10.11
N ARG A 48 -13.61 -3.96 -10.18
CA ARG A 48 -14.53 -3.99 -11.32
C ARG A 48 -14.82 -2.58 -11.79
N ILE A 49 -14.73 -2.35 -13.09
CA ILE A 49 -15.28 -1.16 -13.73
C ILE A 49 -16.68 -1.53 -14.24
N ILE A 50 -17.67 -0.79 -13.79
CA ILE A 50 -19.09 -1.05 -14.09
C ILE A 50 -19.64 0.18 -14.80
N SER A 51 -20.42 -0.04 -15.86
CA SER A 51 -21.13 1.02 -16.59
C SER A 51 -22.26 1.60 -15.75
N ILE A 52 -22.80 2.75 -16.18
CA ILE A 52 -23.99 3.34 -15.55
C ILE A 52 -25.22 2.41 -15.63
N ASN A 53 -25.23 1.48 -16.58
CA ASN A 53 -26.28 0.47 -16.76
C ASN A 53 -26.02 -0.80 -15.92
N HIS A 54 -25.11 -0.73 -14.93
CA HIS A 54 -24.69 -1.86 -14.10
C HIS A 54 -24.08 -3.05 -14.88
N THR A 55 -23.59 -2.80 -16.09
CA THR A 55 -22.89 -3.81 -16.89
C THR A 55 -21.42 -3.80 -16.54
N GLU A 56 -20.84 -4.97 -16.26
CA GLU A 56 -19.40 -5.08 -16.08
C GLU A 56 -18.68 -4.78 -17.39
N ILE A 57 -17.71 -3.86 -17.35
CA ILE A 57 -16.88 -3.50 -18.49
C ILE A 57 -15.58 -4.32 -18.42
N VAL A 58 -14.88 -4.24 -17.28
CA VAL A 58 -13.62 -4.93 -17.04
C VAL A 58 -13.51 -5.33 -15.57
N CYS A 59 -12.97 -6.53 -15.33
CA CYS A 59 -12.47 -7.02 -14.06
C CYS A 59 -10.94 -6.97 -14.03
N GLY A 60 -10.38 -6.42 -12.95
CA GLY A 60 -8.99 -6.61 -12.57
C GLY A 60 -8.88 -7.65 -11.47
N SER A 61 -7.96 -8.59 -11.59
CA SER A 61 -7.60 -9.58 -10.56
C SER A 61 -6.16 -9.37 -10.11
N PHE A 62 -5.90 -9.54 -8.82
CA PHE A 62 -4.60 -9.29 -8.19
C PHE A 62 -4.32 -10.39 -7.18
N GLU A 63 -3.15 -11.00 -7.22
CA GLU A 63 -2.73 -12.03 -6.27
C GLU A 63 -1.39 -11.72 -5.62
N GLN A 64 -1.33 -11.98 -4.31
CA GLN A 64 -0.16 -11.80 -3.44
C GLN A 64 0.40 -10.37 -3.52
N LEU A 65 -0.45 -9.39 -3.21
CA LEU A 65 -0.06 -8.00 -3.03
C LEU A 65 0.51 -7.83 -1.62
N ASN A 66 1.77 -7.39 -1.51
CA ASN A 66 2.36 -7.00 -0.23
C ASN A 66 2.78 -5.53 -0.30
N LEU A 67 2.45 -4.78 0.75
CA LEU A 67 2.78 -3.38 0.93
C LEU A 67 3.50 -3.23 2.27
N THR A 68 4.72 -2.70 2.23
CA THR A 68 5.48 -2.32 3.43
C THR A 68 5.70 -0.83 3.41
N THR A 69 5.14 -0.12 4.39
CA THR A 69 5.35 1.32 4.56
C THR A 69 6.16 1.57 5.82
N LYS A 70 7.31 2.22 5.67
CA LYS A 70 8.18 2.66 6.75
C LYS A 70 8.21 4.17 6.78
N MET A 71 7.69 4.77 7.85
CA MET A 71 7.77 6.20 8.08
C MET A 71 8.89 6.48 9.08
N TYR A 72 9.83 7.29 8.65
CA TYR A 72 10.92 7.85 9.46
C TYR A 72 10.61 9.32 9.73
N HIS A 73 11.35 9.93 10.65
CA HIS A 73 11.19 11.34 11.01
C HIS A 73 11.23 12.29 9.78
N ARG A 74 11.93 11.94 8.70
CA ARG A 74 12.10 12.82 7.52
C ARG A 74 11.88 12.14 6.17
N SER A 75 11.53 10.86 6.15
CA SER A 75 11.34 10.11 4.90
C SER A 75 10.24 9.08 5.06
N ILE A 76 9.62 8.75 3.93
CA ILE A 76 8.66 7.65 3.81
C ILE A 76 9.23 6.70 2.77
N HIS A 77 9.35 5.43 3.14
CA HIS A 77 9.71 4.36 2.23
C HIS A 77 8.50 3.44 2.07
N CYS A 78 8.06 3.26 0.82
CA CYS A 78 7.00 2.35 0.47
C CYS A 78 7.57 1.28 -0.46
N ASP A 79 7.41 0.02 -0.09
CA ASP A 79 7.72 -1.12 -0.94
C ASP A 79 6.44 -1.86 -1.29
N VAL A 80 6.27 -2.15 -2.58
CA VAL A 80 5.06 -2.77 -3.13
C VAL A 80 5.46 -3.93 -4.03
N SER A 81 4.99 -5.12 -3.69
CA SER A 81 5.15 -6.32 -4.51
C SER A 81 3.80 -6.91 -4.85
N LEU A 82 3.66 -7.41 -6.08
CA LEU A 82 2.46 -8.07 -6.57
C LEU A 82 2.92 -9.20 -7.48
N LYS A 83 2.45 -10.42 -7.23
CA LYS A 83 2.93 -11.58 -7.98
C LYS A 83 2.22 -11.75 -9.30
N CYS A 84 0.90 -11.74 -9.28
CA CYS A 84 0.10 -11.91 -10.48
C CYS A 84 -0.97 -10.83 -10.56
N TYR A 85 -1.23 -10.36 -11.78
CA TYR A 85 -2.39 -9.55 -12.07
C TYR A 85 -2.97 -9.91 -13.43
N GLY A 86 -4.25 -9.65 -13.60
CA GLY A 86 -4.94 -9.89 -14.86
C GLY A 86 -6.08 -8.91 -15.08
N LEU A 87 -6.42 -8.74 -16.36
CA LEU A 87 -7.60 -8.03 -16.80
C LEU A 87 -8.47 -9.00 -17.58
N SER A 88 -9.76 -9.00 -17.29
CA SER A 88 -10.77 -9.74 -18.04
C SER A 88 -11.97 -8.86 -18.33
N SER A 89 -12.67 -9.22 -19.38
CA SER A 89 -13.97 -8.69 -19.77
C SER A 89 -15.00 -9.82 -19.68
N PRO A 90 -16.31 -9.52 -19.73
CA PRO A 90 -17.34 -10.56 -19.85
C PRO A 90 -17.10 -11.52 -21.03
N GLU A 91 -16.44 -11.05 -22.09
CA GLU A 91 -16.11 -11.82 -23.29
C GLU A 91 -14.88 -12.72 -23.13
N GLY A 92 -14.10 -12.52 -22.06
CA GLY A 92 -12.94 -13.34 -21.76
C GLY A 92 -11.74 -12.57 -21.25
N GLN A 93 -10.63 -13.28 -21.11
CA GLN A 93 -9.38 -12.76 -20.57
C GLN A 93 -8.69 -11.83 -21.57
N LEU A 94 -8.35 -10.63 -21.13
CA LEU A 94 -7.68 -9.61 -21.95
C LEU A 94 -6.16 -9.65 -21.77
N SER A 95 -5.70 -9.80 -20.53
CA SER A 95 -4.28 -9.87 -20.21
C SER A 95 -4.07 -10.57 -18.87
N GLN A 96 -2.92 -11.23 -18.72
CA GLN A 96 -2.46 -11.74 -17.43
C GLN A 96 -0.95 -11.73 -17.41
N VAL A 97 -0.41 -11.27 -16.29
CA VAL A 97 1.02 -11.22 -16.04
C VAL A 97 1.26 -11.83 -14.67
N CYS A 98 2.17 -12.80 -14.63
CA CYS A 98 2.70 -13.36 -13.40
C CYS A 98 4.21 -13.19 -13.39
N LEU A 99 4.73 -12.57 -12.34
CA LEU A 99 6.16 -12.50 -12.11
C LEU A 99 6.67 -13.88 -11.68
N LEU A 100 7.61 -14.42 -12.46
CA LEU A 100 8.45 -15.53 -12.03
C LEU A 100 9.44 -15.00 -10.99
N ASN A 101 9.72 -15.80 -9.95
CA ASN A 101 10.59 -15.41 -8.84
C ASN A 101 11.91 -14.78 -9.34
N GLY A 102 12.19 -13.53 -8.94
CA GLY A 102 13.46 -12.83 -9.24
C GLY A 102 13.37 -11.60 -10.14
N LEU A 103 12.22 -11.31 -10.76
CA LEU A 103 12.01 -10.06 -11.52
C LEU A 103 11.36 -9.00 -10.63
N ARG A 104 12.06 -7.86 -10.42
CA ARG A 104 11.48 -6.68 -9.74
C ARG A 104 10.26 -6.20 -10.51
N ASN A 105 9.21 -5.87 -9.76
CA ASN A 105 7.96 -5.34 -10.28
C ASN A 105 8.21 -3.97 -10.96
N PRO A 106 7.72 -3.72 -12.20
CA PRO A 106 7.86 -2.41 -12.86
C PRO A 106 7.02 -1.29 -12.22
N PHE A 107 6.14 -1.61 -11.26
CA PHE A 107 5.33 -0.64 -10.53
C PHE A 107 6.12 0.30 -9.59
N VAL A 108 7.44 0.14 -9.46
CA VAL A 108 8.30 0.98 -8.60
C VAL A 108 8.60 2.38 -9.21
N SER A 109 7.82 2.87 -10.17
CA SER A 109 8.05 4.20 -10.78
C SER A 109 6.89 5.19 -10.75
N CYS A 110 5.78 4.90 -10.08
CA CYS A 110 4.70 5.87 -9.93
C CYS A 110 4.10 5.79 -8.53
N PHE A 111 4.69 6.53 -7.58
CA PHE A 111 4.08 7.51 -6.67
C PHE A 111 5.18 8.20 -5.86
#